data_AF-A0A1W9Q9P0-F1
#
_entry.id   AF-A0A1W9Q9P0-F1
#
_cell.length_a   1.000
_cell.length_b   1.000
_cell.length_c   1.000
_cell.angle_alpha   90.00
_cell.angle_beta   90.00
_cell.angle_gamma   90.00
#
_symmetry.space_group_name_H-M   'P 1'
#
loop_
_entity.id
_entity.type
_entity.pdbx_description
1 polymer ?
#
loop_
_entity_poly.entity_id
_entity_poly.type
_entity_poly.pdbx_seq_one_letter_code
_entity_poly.pdbx_strand_id
1 'polypeptide(L)'
;MRLAEATLARDLCSQNTLTIVDGPLSFEPERRGVALGYIKRVHELYLPKRFIPLLATLPSGARTPMFAIQTAKSGFARYSWFQRLEHPGPGATEMHGIVRLEVAANVGLDAARELANAATTWLPRTAPSRARDPRSPQNLLPIGALEQKLRAALGDARLFRRWIETLTAKEASRG
;
A
#
# COMPACT_ATOMS: atom_id res chain seq x y z
N MET A 1 -13.88 3.89 6.20
CA MET A 1 -12.53 4.30 5.78
C MET A 1 -12.19 3.77 4.38
N ARG A 2 -12.04 2.44 4.18
CA ARG A 2 -11.70 1.84 2.87
C ARG A 2 -12.57 2.30 1.68
N LEU A 3 -13.88 2.42 1.87
CA LEU A 3 -14.78 2.90 0.81
C LEU A 3 -14.48 4.36 0.43
N ALA A 4 -14.24 5.23 1.42
CA ALA A 4 -13.91 6.63 1.19
C ALA A 4 -12.55 6.79 0.48
N GLU A 5 -11.55 5.99 0.87
CA GLU A 5 -10.25 5.93 0.18
C GLU A 5 -10.41 5.50 -1.28
N ALA A 6 -11.20 4.45 -1.53
CA ALA A 6 -11.45 3.95 -2.89
C ALA A 6 -12.24 4.95 -3.75
N THR A 7 -13.16 5.73 -3.16
CA THR A 7 -13.85 6.82 -3.87
C THR A 7 -12.88 7.94 -4.21
N LEU A 8 -12.13 8.45 -3.23
CA LEU A 8 -11.15 9.51 -3.47
C LEU A 8 -10.08 9.09 -4.48
N ALA A 9 -9.60 7.85 -4.41
CA ALA A 9 -8.63 7.33 -5.36
C ALA A 9 -9.20 7.27 -6.78
N ARG A 10 -10.48 6.90 -6.96
CA ARG A 10 -11.15 6.96 -8.27
C ARG A 10 -11.23 8.39 -8.79
N ASP A 11 -11.59 9.35 -7.93
CA ASP A 11 -11.73 10.76 -8.33
C ASP A 11 -10.39 11.41 -8.72
N LEU A 12 -9.29 11.00 -8.05
CA LEU A 12 -7.95 11.52 -8.32
C LEU A 12 -7.25 10.85 -9.50
N CYS A 13 -7.70 9.67 -9.93
CA CYS A 13 -7.13 8.98 -11.09
C CYS A 13 -7.36 9.80 -12.37
N SER A 14 -6.28 10.26 -12.99
CA SER A 14 -6.31 11.05 -14.23
C SER A 14 -5.21 10.59 -15.18
N GLN A 15 -5.31 10.93 -16.47
CA GLN A 15 -4.44 10.37 -17.53
C GLN A 15 -2.95 10.62 -17.29
N ASN A 16 -2.60 11.69 -16.55
CA ASN A 16 -1.23 12.13 -16.36
C ASN A 16 -0.75 11.99 -14.90
N THR A 17 -1.52 11.31 -14.05
CA THR A 17 -1.19 11.16 -12.62
C THR A 17 -1.27 9.70 -12.21
N LEU A 18 -0.16 9.16 -11.70
CA LEU A 18 -0.15 7.87 -11.03
C LEU A 18 -0.64 8.02 -9.60
N THR A 19 -1.75 7.37 -9.25
CA THR A 19 -2.28 7.37 -7.88
C THR A 19 -1.76 6.16 -7.12
N ILE A 20 -1.05 6.39 -6.00
CA ILE A 20 -0.60 5.30 -5.11
C ILE A 20 -1.62 5.13 -3.99
N VAL A 21 -2.11 3.91 -3.82
CA VAL A 21 -3.09 3.55 -2.79
C VAL A 21 -2.39 2.68 -1.73
N ASP A 22 -2.42 3.07 -0.46
CA ASP A 22 -1.85 2.25 0.63
C ASP A 22 -2.79 1.09 0.95
N GLY A 23 -2.44 -0.09 0.46
CA GLY A 23 -3.24 -1.31 0.57
C GLY A 23 -3.66 -1.90 -0.78
N PRO A 24 -4.39 -3.03 -0.73
CA PRO A 24 -4.87 -3.70 -1.93
C PRO A 24 -5.93 -2.87 -2.65
N LEU A 25 -5.92 -2.93 -3.98
CA LEU A 25 -6.96 -2.37 -4.83
C LEU A 25 -8.24 -3.19 -4.68
N SER A 26 -9.37 -2.48 -4.62
CA SER A 26 -10.71 -3.07 -4.56
C SER A 26 -11.65 -2.48 -5.61
N PHE A 27 -11.09 -1.75 -6.58
CA PHE A 27 -11.84 -1.02 -7.60
C PHE A 27 -11.03 -1.00 -8.90
N GLU A 28 -11.75 -0.84 -10.00
CA GLU A 28 -11.17 -0.50 -11.29
C GLU A 28 -11.27 1.03 -11.46
N PRO A 29 -10.18 1.73 -11.78
CA PRO A 29 -10.26 3.13 -12.16
C PRO A 29 -11.18 3.26 -13.39
N GLU A 30 -12.26 4.03 -13.26
CA GLU A 30 -13.07 4.43 -14.41
C GLU A 30 -12.31 5.57 -15.10
N ARG A 31 -11.92 5.38 -16.38
CA ARG A 31 -11.11 6.29 -17.24
C ARG A 31 -9.60 5.98 -17.27
N ARG A 32 -8.89 6.58 -18.22
CA ARG A 32 -7.46 6.40 -18.56
C ARG A 32 -6.44 6.72 -17.44
N GLY A 33 -6.86 6.82 -16.18
CA GLY A 33 -5.95 6.96 -15.03
C GLY A 33 -5.43 5.60 -14.53
N VAL A 34 -4.36 5.61 -13.76
CA VAL A 34 -3.73 4.39 -13.23
C VAL A 34 -3.59 4.49 -11.72
N ALA A 35 -4.11 3.48 -11.02
CA ALA A 35 -3.92 3.30 -9.59
C ALA A 35 -2.93 2.15 -9.33
N LEU A 36 -1.95 2.40 -8.46
CA LEU A 36 -0.98 1.43 -7.99
C LEU A 36 -1.25 1.12 -6.52
N GLY A 37 -1.77 -0.08 -6.25
CA GLY A 37 -1.91 -0.60 -4.90
C GLY A 37 -0.53 -0.91 -4.31
N TYR A 38 -0.29 -0.44 -3.09
CA TYR A 38 0.97 -0.56 -2.38
C TYR A 38 0.75 -1.31 -1.05
N ILE A 39 1.12 -2.59 -1.01
CA ILE A 39 0.85 -3.48 0.11
C ILE A 39 2.13 -3.74 0.89
N LYS A 40 2.24 -3.06 2.04
CA LYS A 40 3.38 -3.14 2.97
C LYS A 40 3.42 -4.46 3.75
N ARG A 41 2.24 -5.02 4.08
CA ARG A 41 2.09 -6.25 4.87
C ARG A 41 1.43 -7.32 4.02
N VAL A 42 2.22 -8.31 3.62
CA VAL A 42 1.75 -9.40 2.77
C VAL A 42 1.23 -10.54 3.65
N HIS A 43 -0.08 -10.54 3.91
CA HIS A 43 -0.74 -11.65 4.61
C HIS A 43 -1.02 -12.85 3.69
N GLU A 44 -1.25 -12.58 2.41
CA GLU A 44 -1.50 -13.59 1.40
C GLU A 44 -0.52 -13.39 0.24
N LEU A 45 0.30 -14.42 -0.01
CA LEU A 45 1.33 -14.37 -1.06
C LEU A 45 0.74 -14.55 -2.47
N TYR A 46 -0.41 -15.21 -2.59
CA TYR A 46 -0.99 -15.65 -3.87
C TYR A 46 -0.03 -16.47 -4.75
N LEU A 47 1.03 -17.00 -4.13
CA LEU A 47 2.04 -17.84 -4.75
C LEU A 47 2.13 -19.16 -3.98
N PRO A 48 2.31 -20.29 -4.70
CA PRO A 48 2.68 -21.56 -4.07
C PRO A 48 3.91 -21.40 -3.16
N LYS A 49 3.93 -22.11 -2.02
CA LYS A 49 5.00 -22.01 -1.00
C LYS A 49 6.42 -22.23 -1.56
N ARG A 50 6.56 -23.00 -2.65
CA ARG A 50 7.84 -23.19 -3.36
C ARG A 50 8.50 -21.90 -3.85
N PHE A 51 7.75 -20.80 -3.98
CA PHE A 51 8.28 -19.50 -4.40
C PHE A 51 8.67 -18.58 -3.23
N ILE A 52 8.51 -19.01 -1.98
CA ILE A 52 8.97 -18.24 -0.81
C ILE A 52 10.49 -17.99 -0.88
N PRO A 53 11.35 -18.97 -1.22
CA PRO A 53 12.80 -18.74 -1.35
C PRO A 53 13.17 -17.69 -2.41
N LEU A 54 12.37 -17.55 -3.48
CA LEU A 54 12.56 -16.49 -4.48
C LEU A 54 12.38 -15.11 -3.85
N LEU A 55 11.37 -14.95 -2.98
CA LEU A 55 11.16 -13.67 -2.29
C LEU A 55 12.29 -13.39 -1.31
N ALA A 56 12.72 -14.39 -0.54
CA ALA A 56 13.82 -14.28 0.41
C ALA A 56 15.14 -13.83 -0.24
N THR A 57 15.42 -14.33 -1.45
CA THR A 57 16.67 -14.05 -2.20
C THR A 57 16.58 -12.88 -3.18
N LEU A 58 15.40 -12.26 -3.33
CA LEU A 58 15.20 -11.14 -4.26
C LEU A 58 16.17 -9.99 -3.94
N PRO A 59 16.99 -9.49 -4.89
CA PRO A 59 17.91 -8.38 -4.62
C PRO A 59 17.17 -7.06 -4.31
N SER A 60 17.83 -6.14 -3.61
CA SER A 60 17.30 -4.78 -3.42
C SER A 60 17.15 -4.08 -4.78
N GLY A 61 16.03 -3.38 -4.99
CA GLY A 61 15.72 -2.75 -6.25
C GLY A 61 15.31 -3.74 -7.36
N ALA A 62 15.09 -5.02 -7.05
CA ALA A 62 14.58 -6.00 -8.00
C ALA A 62 13.09 -6.30 -7.75
N ARG A 63 12.42 -6.81 -8.78
CA ARG A 63 11.06 -7.32 -8.72
C ARG A 63 10.95 -8.75 -9.22
N THR A 64 9.92 -9.43 -8.76
CA THR A 64 9.47 -10.71 -9.31
C THR A 64 8.76 -10.52 -10.66
N PRO A 65 8.59 -11.60 -11.45
CA PRO A 65 7.62 -11.62 -12.55
C PRO A 65 6.22 -11.25 -12.07
N MET A 66 5.42 -10.70 -12.98
CA MET A 66 4.03 -10.36 -12.69
C MET A 66 3.16 -11.62 -12.73
N PHE A 67 2.16 -11.67 -11.86
CA PHE A 67 1.14 -12.71 -11.82
C PHE A 67 -0.24 -12.07 -11.73
N ALA A 68 -1.26 -12.76 -12.21
CA ALA A 68 -2.64 -12.28 -12.14
C ALA A 68 -3.33 -12.81 -10.87
N ILE A 69 -4.11 -11.96 -10.23
CA ILE A 69 -5.05 -12.34 -9.17
C ILE A 69 -6.45 -12.01 -9.67
N GLN A 70 -7.33 -13.02 -9.71
CA GLN A 70 -8.73 -12.85 -10.08
C GLN A 70 -9.62 -13.18 -8.89
N THR A 71 -10.52 -12.26 -8.55
CA THR A 71 -11.46 -12.45 -7.43
C THR A 71 -12.76 -13.01 -7.98
N ALA A 72 -13.00 -14.30 -7.77
CA ALA A 72 -14.14 -15.02 -8.38
C ALA A 72 -15.51 -14.36 -8.13
N LYS A 73 -15.70 -13.72 -6.97
CA LYS A 73 -16.99 -13.10 -6.59
C LYS A 73 -17.27 -11.75 -7.25
N SER A 74 -16.25 -11.00 -7.64
CA SER A 74 -16.42 -9.62 -8.16
C SER A 74 -16.02 -9.48 -9.62
N GLY A 75 -15.42 -10.50 -10.24
CA GLY A 75 -14.84 -10.40 -11.58
C GLY A 75 -13.57 -9.54 -11.65
N PHE A 76 -13.25 -8.81 -10.58
CA PHE A 76 -12.09 -7.92 -10.52
C PHE A 76 -10.78 -8.71 -10.64
N ALA A 77 -10.01 -8.35 -11.66
CA ALA A 77 -8.70 -8.90 -11.94
C ALA A 77 -7.62 -7.82 -11.79
N ARG A 78 -6.46 -8.22 -11.30
CA ARG A 78 -5.31 -7.34 -11.13
C ARG A 78 -4.02 -8.07 -11.46
N TYR A 79 -3.07 -7.34 -12.02
CA TYR A 79 -1.69 -7.80 -12.11
C TYR A 79 -0.96 -7.42 -10.84
N SER A 80 -0.17 -8.34 -10.30
CA SER A 80 0.57 -8.17 -9.06
C SER A 80 2.01 -8.63 -9.20
N TRP A 81 2.90 -8.02 -8.43
CA TRP A 81 4.30 -8.44 -8.32
C TRP A 81 4.84 -8.05 -6.94
N PHE A 82 5.88 -8.75 -6.51
CA PHE A 82 6.69 -8.38 -5.37
C PHE A 82 7.91 -7.58 -5.81
N GLN A 83 8.29 -6.59 -5.01
CA GLN A 83 9.50 -5.79 -5.18
C GLN A 83 10.22 -5.66 -3.84
N ARG A 84 11.56 -5.67 -3.86
CA ARG A 84 12.37 -5.38 -2.68
C ARG A 84 12.87 -3.94 -2.71
N LEU A 85 12.57 -3.18 -1.65
CA LEU A 85 13.01 -1.79 -1.50
C LEU A 85 14.43 -1.69 -0.95
N GLU A 86 14.79 -2.55 0.00
CA GLU A 86 16.08 -2.54 0.68
C GLU A 86 16.50 -3.98 1.02
N HIS A 87 17.80 -4.22 1.08
CA HIS A 87 18.34 -5.52 1.49
C HIS A 87 18.15 -5.73 3.02
N PRO A 88 17.87 -6.95 3.50
CA PRO A 88 17.82 -7.21 4.93
C PRO A 88 19.19 -6.97 5.55
N GLY A 89 19.24 -6.05 6.53
CA GLY A 89 20.41 -5.88 7.39
C GLY A 89 20.48 -6.97 8.47
N PRO A 90 21.56 -6.99 9.27
CA PRO A 90 21.69 -7.93 10.39
C PRO A 90 20.48 -7.91 11.33
N GLY A 91 19.94 -9.09 11.65
CA GLY A 91 18.77 -9.25 12.53
C GLY A 91 17.41 -8.92 11.88
N ALA A 92 17.37 -8.53 10.60
CA ALA A 92 16.12 -8.37 9.87
C ALA A 92 15.61 -9.73 9.33
N THR A 93 14.30 -9.85 9.16
CA THR A 93 13.71 -11.04 8.52
C THR A 93 14.05 -11.06 7.03
N GLU A 94 14.06 -12.24 6.41
CA GLU A 94 14.31 -12.39 4.97
C GLU A 94 13.30 -11.61 4.11
N MET A 95 12.08 -11.41 4.64
CA MET A 95 11.00 -10.64 4.01
C MET A 95 11.15 -9.12 4.20
N HIS A 96 12.19 -8.65 4.88
CA HIS A 96 12.39 -7.23 5.13
C HIS A 96 12.49 -6.44 3.81
N GLY A 97 11.73 -5.36 3.73
CA GLY A 97 11.70 -4.51 2.54
C GLY A 97 10.99 -5.12 1.33
N ILE A 98 10.40 -6.32 1.44
CA ILE A 98 9.48 -6.84 0.44
C ILE A 98 8.14 -6.11 0.56
N VAL A 99 7.62 -5.66 -0.58
CA VAL A 99 6.27 -5.11 -0.74
C VAL A 99 5.58 -5.78 -1.91
N ARG A 100 4.25 -5.87 -1.87
CA ARG A 100 3.46 -6.27 -3.05
C ARG A 100 2.88 -5.02 -3.69
N LEU A 101 2.99 -4.97 -5.00
CA LEU A 101 2.41 -3.95 -5.85
C LEU A 101 1.34 -4.60 -6.72
N GLU A 102 0.29 -3.85 -7.01
CA GLU A 102 -0.76 -4.32 -7.90
C GLU A 102 -1.42 -3.19 -8.69
N VAL A 103 -1.88 -3.51 -9.90
CA VAL A 103 -2.61 -2.61 -10.80
C VAL A 103 -3.81 -3.37 -11.37
N ALA A 104 -4.93 -2.67 -11.59
CA ALA A 104 -6.11 -3.27 -12.22
C ALA A 104 -5.77 -3.85 -13.61
N ALA A 105 -6.32 -5.02 -13.95
CA ALA A 105 -5.96 -5.72 -15.19
C ALA A 105 -6.48 -5.01 -16.45
N ASN A 106 -7.47 -4.12 -16.31
CA ASN A 106 -8.03 -3.33 -17.39
C ASN A 106 -7.03 -2.35 -18.04
N VAL A 107 -5.89 -2.05 -17.38
CA VAL A 107 -4.80 -1.26 -17.98
C VAL A 107 -4.09 -2.00 -19.11
N GLY A 108 -4.26 -3.32 -19.22
CA GLY A 108 -3.58 -4.17 -20.20
C GLY A 108 -2.20 -4.63 -19.71
N LEU A 109 -1.76 -5.78 -20.22
CA LEU A 109 -0.52 -6.43 -19.78
C LEU A 109 0.74 -5.58 -20.03
N ASP A 110 0.82 -4.93 -21.19
CA ASP A 110 1.99 -4.12 -21.56
C ASP A 110 2.15 -2.89 -20.67
N ALA A 111 1.08 -2.11 -20.49
CA ALA A 111 1.11 -0.95 -19.60
C ALA A 111 1.39 -1.36 -18.14
N ALA A 112 0.83 -2.49 -17.70
CA ALA A 112 1.11 -3.02 -16.37
C ALA A 112 2.60 -3.41 -16.21
N ARG A 113 3.21 -3.99 -17.25
CA ARG A 113 4.64 -4.35 -17.28
C ARG A 113 5.55 -3.12 -17.29
N GLU A 114 5.21 -2.11 -18.09
CA GLU A 114 5.93 -0.82 -18.11
C GLU A 114 5.90 -0.16 -16.73
N LEU A 115 4.72 -0.10 -16.10
CA LEU A 115 4.56 0.44 -14.75
C LEU A 115 5.36 -0.37 -13.72
N ALA A 116 5.34 -1.69 -13.78
CA ALA A 116 6.12 -2.55 -12.88
C ALA A 116 7.63 -2.31 -13.02
N ASN A 117 8.13 -2.14 -14.24
CA ASN A 117 9.52 -1.79 -14.51
C ASN A 117 9.86 -0.38 -13.99
N ALA A 118 9.00 0.61 -14.24
CA ALA A 118 9.19 1.96 -13.75
C ALA A 118 9.24 1.99 -12.21
N ALA A 119 8.28 1.34 -11.54
CA ALA A 119 8.20 1.23 -10.07
C ALA A 119 9.46 0.60 -9.47
N THR A 120 10.08 -0.34 -10.18
CA THR A 120 11.36 -0.94 -9.78
C THR A 120 12.45 0.11 -9.55
N THR A 121 12.43 1.19 -10.34
CA THR A 121 13.45 2.24 -10.34
C THR A 121 13.17 3.36 -9.33
N TRP A 122 11.95 3.90 -9.30
CA TRP A 122 11.66 5.10 -8.50
C TRP A 122 11.24 4.78 -7.07
N LEU A 123 10.57 3.64 -6.83
CA LEU A 123 9.98 3.33 -5.53
C LEU A 123 11.01 3.24 -4.40
N PRO A 124 12.18 2.58 -4.56
CA PRO A 124 13.20 2.52 -3.51
C PRO A 124 13.70 3.91 -3.08
N ARG A 125 13.73 4.89 -4.00
CA ARG A 125 14.16 6.27 -3.71
C ARG A 125 13.17 7.03 -2.82
N THR A 126 11.95 6.52 -2.70
CA THR A 126 10.90 7.10 -1.84
C THR A 126 10.85 6.45 -0.47
N ALA A 127 11.63 5.39 -0.21
CA ALA A 127 11.75 4.78 1.11
C ALA A 127 12.70 5.60 2.01
N PRO A 128 12.28 6.02 3.21
CA PRO A 128 13.17 6.68 4.17
C PRO A 128 14.21 5.70 4.72
N SER A 129 15.30 6.20 5.29
CA SER A 129 16.20 5.37 6.11
C SER A 129 15.54 4.97 7.44
N ARG A 130 15.93 3.82 8.00
CA ARG A 130 15.46 3.35 9.33
C ARG A 130 15.71 4.34 10.46
N ALA A 131 16.77 5.15 10.38
CA ALA A 131 17.05 6.20 11.37
C ALA A 131 15.97 7.29 11.40
N ARG A 132 15.28 7.52 10.27
CA ARG A 132 14.23 8.54 10.14
C ARG A 132 12.83 7.99 10.43
N ASP A 133 12.53 6.75 10.02
CA ASP A 133 11.25 6.10 10.30
C ASP A 133 11.50 4.62 10.68
N PRO A 134 11.16 4.18 11.90
CA PRO A 134 11.27 2.78 12.30
C PRO A 134 10.45 1.82 11.42
N ARG A 135 9.47 2.34 10.66
CA ARG A 135 8.64 1.60 9.70
C ARG A 135 9.27 1.50 8.31
N SER A 136 10.47 2.03 8.13
CA SER A 136 11.31 1.88 6.93
C SER A 136 11.67 0.41 6.67
N PRO A 137 11.88 0.02 5.40
CA PRO A 137 11.74 0.82 4.17
C PRO A 137 10.31 0.79 3.60
N GLN A 138 9.41 0.02 4.22
CA GLN A 138 8.09 -0.25 3.68
C GLN A 138 7.15 0.96 3.78
N ASN A 139 7.40 1.92 4.67
CA ASN A 139 6.61 3.15 4.70
C ASN A 139 7.23 4.25 3.83
N LEU A 140 6.64 4.51 2.65
CA LEU A 140 7.16 5.54 1.74
C LEU A 140 7.05 6.93 2.35
N LEU A 141 8.03 7.79 2.08
CA LEU A 141 8.08 9.18 2.51
C LEU A 141 6.80 9.98 2.20
N PRO A 142 6.23 9.94 0.97
CA PRO A 142 5.00 10.66 0.66
C PRO A 142 3.80 10.16 1.48
N ILE A 143 3.70 8.85 1.73
CA ILE A 143 2.62 8.27 2.52
C ILE A 143 2.76 8.70 3.98
N GLY A 144 3.97 8.61 4.56
CA GLY A 144 4.23 9.07 5.92
C GLY A 144 3.92 10.56 6.12
N ALA A 145 4.28 11.41 5.16
CA ALA A 145 3.96 12.84 5.20
C ALA A 145 2.44 13.11 5.13
N LEU A 146 1.71 12.36 4.29
CA LEU A 146 0.25 12.45 4.22
C LEU A 146 -0.39 11.99 5.53
N GLU A 147 0.03 10.87 6.09
CA GLU A 147 -0.44 10.36 7.40
C GLU A 147 -0.25 11.41 8.51
N GLN A 148 0.91 12.09 8.53
CA GLN A 148 1.20 13.14 9.50
C GLN A 148 0.23 14.32 9.37
N LYS A 149 -0.04 14.78 8.15
CA LYS A 149 -1.00 15.85 7.88
C LYS A 149 -2.43 15.47 8.27
N LEU A 150 -2.86 14.26 7.90
CA LEU A 150 -4.18 13.74 8.26
C LEU A 150 -4.35 13.63 9.79
N ARG A 151 -3.31 13.16 10.48
CA ARG A 151 -3.31 13.08 11.94
C ARG A 151 -3.42 14.46 12.60
N ALA A 152 -2.71 15.46 12.06
CA ALA A 152 -2.81 16.83 12.56
C ALA A 152 -4.22 17.41 12.37
N ALA A 153 -4.89 17.08 11.26
CA ALA A 153 -6.25 17.53 10.97
C ALA A 153 -7.34 16.87 11.86
N LEU A 154 -7.05 15.70 12.46
CA LEU A 154 -8.01 15.02 13.36
C LEU A 154 -8.12 15.66 14.76
N GLY A 155 -7.21 16.56 15.14
CA GLY A 155 -7.19 17.20 16.46
C GLY A 155 -6.60 16.32 17.57
N ASP A 156 -6.66 16.81 18.82
CA ASP A 156 -6.07 16.11 19.98
C ASP A 156 -6.97 14.99 20.50
N ALA A 157 -6.54 13.75 20.30
CA ALA A 157 -7.23 12.54 20.78
C ALA A 157 -7.52 12.56 22.30
N ARG A 158 -6.69 13.23 23.11
CA ARG A 158 -6.93 13.35 24.56
C ARG A 158 -8.14 14.22 24.88
N LEU A 159 -8.37 15.27 24.08
CA LEU A 159 -9.56 16.12 24.25
C LEU A 159 -10.83 15.34 23.88
N PHE A 160 -10.83 14.66 22.73
CA PHE A 160 -11.96 13.81 22.33
C PHE A 160 -12.26 12.73 23.35
N ARG A 161 -11.23 12.03 23.84
CA ARG A 161 -11.38 11.01 24.88
C ARG A 161 -12.03 11.57 26.15
N ARG A 162 -11.49 12.67 26.69
CA ARG A 162 -12.06 13.32 27.88
C ARG A 162 -13.51 13.74 27.68
N TRP A 163 -13.82 14.24 26.48
CA TRP A 163 -15.17 14.67 26.16
C TRP A 163 -16.15 13.51 26.11
N ILE A 164 -15.77 12.39 25.47
CA ILE A 164 -16.55 11.15 25.45
C ILE A 164 -16.73 10.60 26.87
N GLU A 165 -15.67 10.56 27.68
CA GLU A 165 -15.73 10.11 29.08
C GLU A 165 -16.70 10.97 29.89
N THR A 166 -16.68 12.30 29.71
CA THR A 166 -17.59 13.23 30.38
C THR A 166 -19.06 13.00 29.96
N LEU A 167 -19.31 12.81 28.67
CA LEU A 167 -20.66 12.53 28.15
C LEU A 167 -21.19 11.19 28.69
N THR A 168 -20.33 10.17 28.71
CA THR A 168 -20.67 8.84 29.23
C THR A 168 -21.02 8.90 30.71
N ALA A 169 -20.23 9.63 31.51
CA ALA A 169 -20.51 9.82 32.93
C ALA A 169 -21.83 10.57 33.18
N LYS A 170 -22.15 11.59 32.36
CA LYS A 170 -23.43 12.31 32.45
C LYS A 170 -24.61 11.41 32.14
N GLU A 171 -24.54 10.60 31.08
CA GLU A 171 -25.63 9.67 30.74
C GLU A 171 -25.77 8.55 31.77
N ALA A 172 -24.68 8.03 32.32
CA ALA A 172 -24.72 7.04 33.40
C ALA A 172 -25.35 7.59 34.70
N SER A 173 -25.28 8.90 34.93
CA SER A 173 -25.93 9.57 36.08
C SER A 173 -27.40 9.93 35.86
N ARG A 174 -27.93 9.73 34.64
CA ARG A 174 -29.32 10.02 34.27
C ARG A 174 -30.24 8.79 34.29
N GLY A 175 -29.69 7.58 34.34
CA GLY A 175 -30.42 6.32 34.53
C GLY A 175 -30.37 5.86 35.98
#